data_AF-A0A4Y4DTQ8-F1
#
_entry.id   AF-A0A4Y4DTQ8-F1
#
_cell.length_a   1.000
_cell.length_b   1.000
_cell.length_c   1.000
_cell.angle_alpha   90.00
_cell.angle_beta   90.00
_cell.angle_gamma   90.00
#
_symmetry.space_group_name_H-M   'P 1'
#
loop_
_entity.id
_entity.type
_entity.pdbx_description
1 polymer ?
#
loop_
_entity_poly.entity_id
_entity_poly.type
_entity_poly.pdbx_seq_one_letter_code
_entity_poly.pdbx_strand_id
1 'polypeptide(L)'
;MVNFRPGIGSIVDYVEADNQDPEFRRKTLETLEDCKPLPDPAVAVLQMRQATGNSGSGEVSALELRSLLERYLKDLQNQTLTGPMRRNAMANIVSAVLANRQDTEESSPDSLVDDLLLVLEEFFWLENTTVAAVLRSLGC
;
A
#
# COMPACT_ATOMS: atom_id res chain seq x y z
N MET A 1 14.99 -24.73 1.00
CA MET A 1 15.17 -23.27 0.78
C MET A 1 14.38 -22.90 -0.45
N VAL A 2 13.24 -22.24 -0.29
CA VAL A 2 12.48 -21.70 -1.41
C VAL A 2 13.14 -20.37 -1.76
N ASN A 3 13.66 -20.25 -2.99
CA ASN A 3 14.15 -18.97 -3.50
C ASN A 3 12.94 -18.07 -3.72
N PHE A 4 12.65 -17.23 -2.73
CA PHE A 4 11.58 -16.25 -2.82
C PHE A 4 12.06 -15.11 -3.72
N ARG A 5 11.32 -14.84 -4.80
CA ARG A 5 11.51 -13.68 -5.66
C ARG A 5 10.22 -12.86 -5.59
N PRO A 6 10.28 -11.57 -5.19
CA PRO A 6 9.10 -10.70 -5.17
C PRO A 6 8.35 -10.73 -6.51
N GLY A 7 7.02 -10.80 -6.43
CA GLY A 7 6.01 -10.84 -7.52
C GLY A 7 6.06 -11.94 -8.57
N ILE A 8 6.55 -13.14 -8.24
CA ILE A 8 6.10 -14.32 -9.00
C ILE A 8 4.64 -14.61 -8.59
N GLY A 9 3.70 -14.45 -9.53
CA GLY A 9 2.27 -14.72 -9.34
C GLY A 9 1.42 -13.55 -8.84
N SER A 10 1.93 -12.32 -8.86
CA SER A 10 1.16 -11.09 -8.62
C SER A 10 0.58 -10.55 -9.94
N ILE A 11 -0.35 -9.58 -9.89
CA ILE A 11 -0.96 -8.96 -11.09
C ILE A 11 0.10 -8.40 -12.05
N VAL A 12 1.26 -8.05 -11.53
CA VAL A 12 2.45 -7.67 -12.31
C VAL A 12 3.51 -8.74 -12.07
N ASP A 13 3.57 -9.74 -12.95
CA ASP A 13 4.74 -10.61 -12.98
C ASP A 13 5.94 -9.73 -13.34
N TYR A 14 6.77 -9.43 -12.35
CA TYR A 14 7.94 -8.58 -12.58
C TYR A 14 8.86 -9.19 -13.64
N VAL A 15 8.81 -10.50 -13.91
CA VAL A 15 9.55 -11.14 -15.00
C VAL A 15 9.01 -10.71 -16.38
N GLU A 16 7.71 -10.45 -16.52
CA GLU A 16 7.07 -10.08 -17.80
C GLU A 16 6.97 -8.56 -18.05
N ALA A 17 7.26 -7.72 -17.05
CA ALA A 17 7.31 -6.26 -17.18
C ALA A 17 8.57 -5.75 -17.92
N ASP A 18 8.93 -6.37 -19.04
CA ASP A 18 10.11 -6.11 -19.89
C ASP A 18 10.09 -4.73 -20.58
N ASN A 19 9.07 -3.89 -20.28
CA ASN A 19 8.82 -2.58 -20.88
C ASN A 19 8.88 -1.39 -19.90
N GLN A 20 9.18 -1.62 -18.62
CA GLN A 20 9.41 -0.53 -17.66
C GLN A 20 10.89 -0.41 -17.30
N ASP A 21 11.33 0.85 -17.15
CA ASP A 21 12.71 1.23 -16.84
C ASP A 21 13.31 0.32 -15.74
N PRO A 22 14.42 -0.40 -16.02
CA PRO A 22 15.03 -1.30 -15.05
C PRO A 22 15.45 -0.60 -13.74
N GLU A 23 15.71 0.72 -13.76
CA GLU A 23 15.94 1.49 -12.53
C GLU A 23 14.66 1.67 -11.72
N PHE A 24 13.53 1.95 -12.38
CA PHE A 24 12.23 2.03 -11.72
C PHE A 24 11.92 0.69 -11.05
N ARG A 25 12.05 -0.42 -11.78
CA ARG A 25 11.82 -1.76 -11.24
C ARG A 25 12.69 -2.08 -10.02
N ARG A 26 14.00 -1.80 -10.09
CA ARG A 26 14.93 -2.06 -8.98
C ARG A 26 14.57 -1.20 -7.75
N LYS A 27 14.32 0.09 -7.95
CA LYS A 27 14.00 1.02 -6.86
C LYS A 27 12.63 0.72 -6.23
N THR A 28 11.68 0.27 -7.03
CA THR A 28 10.39 -0.23 -6.55
C THR A 28 10.62 -1.47 -5.69
N LEU A 29 11.32 -2.50 -6.18
CA LEU A 29 11.65 -3.70 -5.39
C LEU A 29 12.37 -3.39 -4.06
N GLU A 30 13.35 -2.48 -4.07
CA GLU A 30 14.03 -2.01 -2.85
C GLU A 30 13.06 -1.31 -1.90
N THR A 31 12.16 -0.47 -2.42
CA THR A 31 11.15 0.22 -1.61
C THR A 31 10.13 -0.76 -1.02
N LEU A 32 9.78 -1.82 -1.75
CA LEU A 32 8.88 -2.89 -1.31
C LEU A 32 9.48 -3.69 -0.15
N GLU A 33 10.77 -4.01 -0.21
CA GLU A 33 11.48 -4.68 0.88
C GLU A 33 11.59 -3.80 2.12
N ASP A 34 11.88 -2.50 1.95
CA ASP A 34 11.97 -1.54 3.06
C ASP A 34 10.63 -1.24 3.75
N CYS A 35 9.50 -1.58 3.11
CA CYS A 35 8.17 -1.47 3.71
C CYS A 35 7.83 -2.65 4.63
N LYS A 36 8.68 -3.70 4.67
CA LYS A 36 8.53 -4.87 5.54
C LYS A 36 9.50 -4.74 6.74
N PRO A 37 9.09 -5.10 7.98
CA PRO A 37 7.80 -5.67 8.35
C PRO A 37 6.68 -4.63 8.37
N LEU A 38 5.47 -5.06 7.99
CA LEU A 38 4.27 -4.22 8.10
C LEU A 38 3.93 -3.99 9.59
N PRO A 39 3.46 -2.79 9.96
CA PRO A 39 3.00 -2.51 11.32
C PRO A 39 1.76 -3.32 11.67
N ASP A 40 1.46 -3.45 12.96
CA ASP A 40 0.17 -3.99 13.42
C ASP A 40 -1.00 -3.17 12.86
N PRO A 41 -2.09 -3.79 12.37
CA PRO A 41 -3.20 -3.07 11.73
C PRO A 41 -3.85 -2.01 12.62
N ALA A 42 -3.95 -2.24 13.94
CA ALA A 42 -4.51 -1.26 14.85
C ALA A 42 -3.57 -0.06 15.02
N VAL A 43 -2.26 -0.29 15.02
CA VAL A 43 -1.23 0.77 15.02
C VAL A 43 -1.30 1.56 13.71
N ALA A 44 -1.41 0.89 12.56
CA ALA A 44 -1.50 1.52 11.26
C ALA A 44 -2.73 2.45 11.14
N VAL A 45 -3.90 1.95 11.53
CA VAL A 45 -5.13 2.74 11.61
C VAL A 45 -4.97 3.94 12.53
N LEU A 46 -4.39 3.74 13.71
CA LEU A 46 -4.19 4.81 14.69
C LEU A 46 -3.29 5.92 14.11
N GLN A 47 -2.20 5.55 13.44
CA GLN A 47 -1.32 6.52 12.79
C GLN A 47 -2.04 7.30 11.69
N MET A 48 -2.83 6.63 10.84
CA MET A 48 -3.63 7.30 9.81
C MET A 48 -4.68 8.24 10.41
N ARG A 49 -5.34 7.84 11.51
CA ARG A 49 -6.28 8.69 12.25
C ARG A 49 -5.60 9.94 12.80
N GLN A 50 -4.44 9.78 13.44
CA GLN A 50 -3.65 10.89 13.96
C GLN A 50 -3.21 11.85 12.85
N ALA A 51 -2.73 11.32 11.72
CA ALA A 51 -2.30 12.13 10.59
C ALA A 51 -3.44 12.94 9.94
N THR A 52 -4.66 12.38 9.93
CA THR A 52 -5.86 13.02 9.34
C THR A 52 -6.69 13.81 10.35
N GLY A 53 -6.25 13.92 11.61
CA GLY A 53 -7.01 14.58 12.68
C GLY A 53 -8.33 13.89 13.03
N ASN A 54 -8.50 12.61 12.68
CA ASN A 54 -9.69 11.83 13.00
C ASN A 54 -9.60 11.23 14.41
N SER A 55 -10.67 11.40 15.18
CA SER A 55 -10.81 10.77 16.49
C SER A 55 -11.54 9.44 16.35
N GLY A 56 -10.90 8.34 16.78
CA GLY A 56 -11.54 7.03 16.84
C GLY A 56 -10.61 5.99 17.45
N SER A 57 -11.15 5.14 18.32
CA SER A 57 -10.46 4.02 18.96
C SER A 57 -11.23 2.74 18.70
N GLY A 58 -10.54 1.66 18.34
CA GLY A 58 -11.15 0.35 18.09
C GLY A 58 -11.11 -0.09 16.63
N GLU A 59 -11.71 -1.25 16.37
CA GLU A 59 -11.85 -1.83 15.04
C GLU A 59 -12.52 -0.86 14.06
N VAL A 60 -12.09 -0.92 12.80
CA VAL A 60 -12.56 -0.03 11.74
C VAL A 60 -13.38 -0.85 10.78
N SER A 61 -14.62 -0.45 10.55
CA SER A 61 -15.44 -1.06 9.50
C SER A 61 -14.84 -0.80 8.12
N ALA A 62 -15.16 -1.63 7.12
CA ALA A 62 -14.69 -1.44 5.75
C ALA A 62 -15.00 -0.03 5.20
N LEU A 63 -16.19 0.50 5.51
CA LEU A 63 -16.62 1.83 5.08
C LEU A 63 -15.83 2.97 5.77
N GLU A 64 -15.55 2.81 7.07
CA GLU A 64 -14.73 3.77 7.80
C GLU A 64 -13.28 3.73 7.33
N LEU A 65 -12.76 2.53 7.02
CA LEU A 65 -11.41 2.37 6.49
C LEU A 65 -11.30 3.04 5.12
N ARG A 66 -12.26 2.79 4.22
CA ARG A 66 -12.32 3.48 2.91
C ARG A 66 -12.29 5.00 3.08
N SER A 67 -13.10 5.54 4.00
CA SER A 67 -13.17 6.99 4.25
C SER A 67 -11.88 7.55 4.86
N LEU A 68 -11.24 6.78 5.75
CA LEU A 68 -9.96 7.14 6.36
C LEU A 68 -8.83 7.14 5.33
N LEU A 69 -8.76 6.10 4.49
CA LEU A 69 -7.80 5.98 3.40
C LEU A 69 -7.98 7.10 2.38
N GLU A 70 -9.21 7.44 2.02
CA GLU A 70 -9.48 8.55 1.10
C GLU A 70 -8.92 9.87 1.61
N ARG A 71 -9.16 10.19 2.89
CA ARG A 71 -8.62 11.41 3.51
C ARG A 71 -7.11 11.36 3.61
N TYR A 72 -6.57 10.24 4.08
CA TYR A 72 -5.13 10.08 4.26
C TYR A 72 -4.37 10.23 2.93
N LEU A 73 -4.83 9.58 1.87
CA LEU A 73 -4.24 9.70 0.53
C LEU A 73 -4.32 11.14 -0.01
N LYS A 74 -5.45 11.85 0.19
CA LYS A 74 -5.57 13.27 -0.20
C LYS A 74 -4.61 14.16 0.59
N ASP A 75 -4.46 13.93 1.89
CA ASP A 75 -3.53 14.69 2.72
C ASP A 75 -2.09 14.45 2.29
N LEU A 76 -1.74 13.22 1.93
CA LEU A 76 -0.41 12.85 1.43
C LEU A 76 -0.10 13.46 0.05
N GLN A 77 -1.08 13.56 -0.85
CA GLN A 77 -0.91 14.25 -2.15
C GLN A 77 -0.52 15.72 -1.99
N ASN A 78 -1.00 16.36 -0.94
CA ASN A 78 -0.73 17.77 -0.66
C ASN A 78 0.60 17.99 0.10
N GLN A 79 1.36 16.93 0.38
CA GLN A 79 2.58 16.98 1.18
C GLN A 79 3.82 16.58 0.36
N THR A 80 4.92 17.28 0.62
CA THR A 80 6.24 16.86 0.14
C THR A 80 6.78 15.78 1.07
N LEU A 81 6.59 14.52 0.70
CA LEU A 81 7.03 13.38 1.51
C LEU A 81 8.49 13.02 1.26
N THR A 82 9.25 12.81 2.33
CA THR A 82 10.56 12.17 2.24
C THR A 82 10.41 10.67 1.98
N GLY A 83 11.46 10.01 1.47
CA GLY A 83 11.45 8.55 1.26
C GLY A 83 10.99 7.75 2.48
N PRO A 84 11.52 7.98 3.70
CA PRO A 84 11.05 7.32 4.91
C PRO A 84 9.58 7.58 5.24
N MET A 85 9.09 8.81 5.05
CA MET A 85 7.69 9.15 5.32
C MET A 85 6.74 8.44 4.36
N ARG A 86 7.11 8.39 3.07
CA ARG A 86 6.36 7.68 2.03
C ARG A 86 6.26 6.18 2.35
N ARG A 87 7.38 5.55 2.70
CA ARG A 87 7.40 4.13 3.08
C ARG A 87 6.52 3.83 4.29
N ASN A 88 6.58 4.67 5.32
CA ASN A 88 5.74 4.51 6.50
C ASN A 88 4.24 4.64 6.14
N ALA A 89 3.89 5.63 5.30
CA ALA A 89 2.52 5.79 4.82
C ALA A 89 2.04 4.56 4.03
N MET A 90 2.88 4.04 3.13
CA MET A 90 2.57 2.83 2.36
C MET A 90 2.36 1.62 3.27
N ALA A 91 3.28 1.35 4.20
CA ALA A 91 3.19 0.23 5.13
C ALA A 91 1.92 0.30 6.00
N ASN A 92 1.55 1.50 6.46
CA ASN A 92 0.31 1.71 7.21
C ASN A 92 -0.94 1.40 6.36
N ILE A 93 -0.99 1.89 5.13
CA ILE A 93 -2.14 1.64 4.23
C ILE A 93 -2.27 0.15 3.95
N VAL A 94 -1.18 -0.52 3.58
CA VAL A 94 -1.19 -1.95 3.23
C VAL A 94 -1.60 -2.79 4.43
N SER A 95 -1.04 -2.54 5.62
CA SER A 95 -1.42 -3.27 6.84
C SER A 95 -2.92 -3.16 7.13
N ALA A 96 -3.48 -1.95 7.04
CA ALA A 96 -4.90 -1.72 7.32
C ALA A 96 -5.82 -2.36 6.26
N VAL A 97 -5.43 -2.30 4.98
CA VAL A 97 -6.20 -2.91 3.87
C VAL A 97 -6.20 -4.45 3.99
N LEU A 98 -5.04 -5.06 4.28
CA LEU A 98 -4.95 -6.52 4.45
C LEU A 98 -5.80 -7.02 5.61
N ALA A 99 -5.79 -6.32 6.74
CA ALA A 99 -6.60 -6.69 7.90
C ALA A 99 -8.10 -6.62 7.64
N ASN A 100 -8.54 -5.75 6.73
CA ASN A 100 -9.95 -5.63 6.34
C ASN A 100 -10.36 -6.61 5.23
N ARG A 101 -9.39 -7.16 4.48
CA ARG A 101 -9.59 -8.08 3.35
C ARG A 101 -9.66 -9.57 3.75
N GLN A 102 -9.92 -9.91 5.01
CA GLN A 102 -9.82 -11.27 5.59
C GLN A 102 -10.56 -12.43 4.88
N ASP A 103 -11.23 -12.22 3.74
CA ASP A 103 -12.10 -13.20 3.07
C ASP A 103 -11.67 -13.65 1.66
N THR A 104 -10.47 -13.32 1.16
CA THR A 104 -10.05 -13.80 -0.19
C THR A 104 -8.98 -14.88 -0.12
N GLU A 105 -9.43 -16.14 -0.05
CA GLU A 105 -8.60 -17.37 -0.12
C GLU A 105 -7.82 -17.54 -1.45
N GLU A 106 -8.00 -16.65 -2.43
CA GLU A 106 -7.50 -16.84 -3.80
C GLU A 106 -6.06 -16.36 -4.06
N SER A 107 -5.38 -15.71 -3.12
CA SER A 107 -4.01 -15.20 -3.35
C SER A 107 -3.11 -15.38 -2.14
N SER A 108 -1.83 -15.69 -2.36
CA SER A 108 -0.87 -15.75 -1.26
C SER A 108 -0.74 -14.35 -0.64
N PRO A 109 -0.72 -14.21 0.69
CA PRO A 109 -0.70 -12.90 1.35
C PRO A 109 0.50 -12.04 0.92
N ASP A 110 1.61 -12.67 0.54
CA ASP A 110 2.80 -11.96 0.06
C ASP A 110 2.62 -11.34 -1.33
N SER A 111 1.97 -12.05 -2.26
CA SER A 111 1.67 -11.50 -3.60
C SER A 111 0.73 -10.30 -3.52
N LEU A 112 -0.25 -10.37 -2.61
CA LEU A 112 -1.18 -9.29 -2.34
C LEU A 112 -0.49 -8.06 -1.73
N VAL A 113 0.43 -8.27 -0.79
CA VAL A 113 1.23 -7.19 -0.20
C VAL A 113 2.01 -6.45 -1.29
N ASP A 114 2.69 -7.21 -2.16
CA ASP A 114 3.51 -6.64 -3.23
C ASP A 114 2.63 -5.82 -4.22
N ASP A 115 1.46 -6.35 -4.61
CA ASP A 115 0.50 -5.65 -5.47
C ASP A 115 -0.02 -4.34 -4.85
N LEU A 116 -0.39 -4.36 -3.57
CA LEU A 116 -0.90 -3.16 -2.90
C LEU A 116 0.18 -2.08 -2.76
N LEU A 117 1.41 -2.47 -2.45
CA LEU A 117 2.52 -1.53 -2.36
C LEU A 117 2.89 -0.93 -3.73
N LEU A 118 2.78 -1.69 -4.82
CA LEU A 118 3.00 -1.18 -6.17
C LEU A 118 2.02 -0.05 -6.53
N VAL A 119 0.73 -0.29 -6.31
CA VAL A 119 -0.32 0.71 -6.56
C VAL A 119 -0.03 2.01 -5.81
N LEU A 120 0.49 1.90 -4.58
CA LEU A 120 0.84 3.07 -3.78
C LEU A 120 2.13 3.75 -4.27
N GLU A 121 3.15 2.99 -4.67
CA GLU A 121 4.38 3.57 -5.23
C GLU A 121 4.06 4.32 -6.53
N GLU A 122 3.22 3.75 -7.40
CA GLU A 122 2.71 4.44 -8.59
C GLU A 122 1.93 5.70 -8.23
N PHE A 123 1.11 5.68 -7.18
CA PHE A 123 0.39 6.86 -6.71
C PHE A 123 1.31 7.99 -6.26
N PHE A 124 2.41 7.68 -5.59
CA PHE A 124 3.37 8.68 -5.14
C PHE A 124 4.30 9.18 -6.25
N TRP A 125 4.46 8.42 -7.33
CA TRP A 125 5.40 8.75 -8.40
C TRP A 125 4.73 9.33 -9.64
N LEU A 126 3.51 8.88 -9.95
CA LEU A 126 2.76 9.30 -11.12
C LEU A 126 1.73 10.36 -10.71
N GLU A 127 1.94 11.60 -11.15
CA GLU A 127 1.05 12.73 -10.89
C GLU A 127 -0.38 12.55 -11.45
N ASN A 128 -0.60 11.54 -12.31
CA ASN A 128 -1.89 11.27 -12.93
C ASN A 128 -2.75 10.26 -12.15
N THR A 129 -2.24 9.66 -11.08
CA THR A 129 -2.99 8.66 -10.31
C THR A 129 -3.91 9.34 -9.29
N THR A 130 -5.22 9.16 -9.44
CA THR A 130 -6.21 9.76 -8.53
C THR A 130 -6.42 8.89 -7.28
N VAL A 131 -6.75 9.50 -6.14
CA VAL A 131 -7.11 8.79 -4.90
C VAL A 131 -8.24 7.77 -5.13
N ALA A 132 -9.23 8.12 -5.97
CA ALA A 132 -10.33 7.21 -6.30
C ALA A 132 -9.92 6.00 -7.15
N ALA A 133 -8.83 6.11 -7.92
CA ALA A 133 -8.25 4.96 -8.64
C ALA A 133 -7.52 4.05 -7.65
N VAL A 134 -6.72 4.63 -6.75
CA VAL A 134 -6.02 3.87 -5.70
C VAL A 134 -7.00 3.09 -4.83
N LEU A 135 -8.04 3.73 -4.30
CA LEU A 135 -9.03 3.05 -3.45
C LEU A 135 -9.69 1.86 -4.16
N ARG A 136 -10.02 2.01 -5.45
CA ARG A 136 -10.57 0.92 -6.26
C ARG A 136 -9.58 -0.25 -6.38
N SER A 137 -8.30 0.02 -6.65
CA SER A 137 -7.26 -1.01 -6.70
C SER A 137 -7.01 -1.67 -5.33
N LEU A 138 -7.13 -0.90 -4.24
CA LEU A 138 -7.10 -1.41 -2.87
C LEU A 138 -8.37 -2.19 -2.48
N GLY A 139 -9.35 -2.32 -3.38
CA GLY A 139 -10.60 -3.06 -3.12
C GLY A 139 -11.46 -2.39 -2.04
N CYS A 140 -11.23 -1.10 -1.81
CA CYS A 140 -11.95 -0.28 -0.85
C CYS A 140 -13.03 0.55 -1.54
#